data_AF-A0A2A5RYB6-F1
#
_entry.id   AF-A0A2A5RYB6-F1
#
_cell.length_a   1.000
_cell.length_b   1.000
_cell.length_c   1.000
_cell.angle_alpha   90.00
_cell.angle_beta   90.00
_cell.angle_gamma   90.00
#
_symmetry.space_group_name_H-M   'P 1'
#
loop_
_entity.id
_entity.type
_entity.pdbx_description
1 polymer ?
#
loop_
_entity_poly.entity_id
_entity_poly.type
_entity_poly.pdbx_seq_one_letter_code
_entity_poly.pdbx_strand_id
1 'polypeptide(L)'
;MTVDTLGGQTIETYANTIFNKTGIGDKQTDNGLLMLIAKDEKKVWVEVGQGLEGDLNDGKVGRILDDDFVPYRAKDDYDTAVLKTTAAFTGVLTGQTPVSDPSTDTAKQTNQESNETSKNAGSPLPGLILLGVIIAVIFGLVITGHGDILLWILMLFFNNRGGGGSGGFGGGSSGGGGFGGGSSSGGGAGR
;
A
#
# COMPACT_ATOMS: atom_id res chain seq x y z
N MET A 1 1.78 -9.42 19.13
CA MET A 1 1.16 -10.34 20.13
C MET A 1 1.31 -11.76 19.63
N THR A 2 1.56 -12.71 20.53
CA THR A 2 1.65 -14.15 20.20
C THR A 2 0.61 -14.92 20.99
N VAL A 3 -0.04 -15.88 20.35
CA VAL A 3 -0.94 -16.86 20.98
C VAL A 3 -0.54 -18.26 20.52
N ASP A 4 -0.77 -19.25 21.36
CA ASP A 4 -0.44 -20.63 21.02
C ASP A 4 -1.40 -21.18 19.95
N THR A 5 -2.71 -21.05 20.18
CA THR A 5 -3.76 -21.49 19.25
C THR A 5 -4.91 -20.48 19.13
N LEU A 6 -5.62 -20.52 18.00
CA LEU A 6 -6.83 -19.75 17.71
C LEU A 6 -8.11 -20.40 18.24
N GLY A 7 -8.04 -21.63 18.76
CA GLY A 7 -9.21 -22.31 19.34
C GLY A 7 -10.35 -22.55 18.34
N GLY A 8 -10.03 -22.76 17.06
CA GLY A 8 -10.98 -23.00 15.98
C GLY A 8 -11.56 -21.75 15.31
N GLN A 9 -11.15 -20.54 15.74
CA GLN A 9 -11.51 -19.29 15.05
C GLN A 9 -10.54 -18.98 13.92
N THR A 10 -10.96 -18.12 12.98
CA THR A 10 -10.03 -17.58 11.97
C THR A 10 -9.13 -16.53 12.62
N ILE A 11 -7.90 -16.37 12.09
CA ILE A 11 -6.92 -15.46 12.68
C ILE A 11 -7.36 -13.99 12.57
N GLU A 12 -8.07 -13.67 11.49
CA GLU A 12 -8.66 -12.36 11.20
C GLU A 12 -9.70 -11.99 12.25
N THR A 13 -10.64 -12.89 12.50
CA THR A 13 -11.71 -12.68 13.50
C THR A 13 -11.13 -12.52 14.89
N TYR A 14 -10.13 -13.34 15.23
CA TYR A 14 -9.45 -13.30 16.51
C TYR A 14 -8.67 -11.99 16.70
N ALA A 15 -7.90 -11.60 15.69
CA ALA A 15 -7.12 -10.36 15.71
C ALA A 15 -8.01 -9.13 15.82
N ASN A 16 -9.07 -9.04 15.00
CA ASN A 16 -10.02 -7.94 15.03
C ASN A 16 -10.71 -7.82 16.41
N THR A 17 -11.10 -8.95 17.01
CA THR A 17 -11.69 -8.96 18.36
C THR A 17 -10.72 -8.39 19.41
N ILE A 18 -9.44 -8.79 19.34
CA ILE A 18 -8.41 -8.28 20.25
C ILE A 18 -8.14 -6.81 20.00
N PHE A 19 -7.99 -6.40 18.74
CA PHE A 19 -7.73 -5.02 18.36
C PHE A 19 -8.76 -4.07 18.96
N ASN A 20 -10.04 -4.38 18.76
CA ASN A 20 -11.17 -3.61 19.29
C ASN A 20 -11.25 -3.64 20.82
N LYS A 21 -11.03 -4.81 21.44
CA LYS A 21 -11.11 -4.96 22.90
C LYS A 21 -9.98 -4.22 23.62
N THR A 22 -8.79 -4.22 23.05
CA THR A 22 -7.60 -3.60 23.64
C THR A 22 -7.53 -2.10 23.38
N GLY A 23 -8.20 -1.61 22.32
CA GLY A 23 -8.19 -0.20 21.96
C GLY A 23 -6.80 0.27 21.55
N ILE A 24 -6.12 -0.52 20.70
CA ILE A 24 -4.79 -0.19 20.19
C ILE A 24 -4.88 1.04 19.29
N GLY A 25 -3.98 2.00 19.50
CA GLY A 25 -3.97 3.28 18.78
C GLY A 25 -4.68 4.40 19.55
N ASP A 26 -4.63 5.60 18.99
CA ASP A 26 -5.34 6.75 19.51
C ASP A 26 -6.78 6.82 18.95
N LYS A 27 -7.74 7.19 19.81
CA LYS A 27 -9.17 7.17 19.46
C LYS A 27 -9.57 8.19 18.39
N GLN A 28 -8.78 9.26 18.22
CA GLN A 28 -9.10 10.33 17.27
C GLN A 28 -8.43 10.08 15.92
N THR A 29 -7.22 9.52 15.94
CA THR A 29 -6.40 9.32 14.75
C THR A 29 -6.45 7.90 14.21
N ASP A 30 -6.96 6.92 14.97
CA ASP A 30 -7.05 5.50 14.61
C ASP A 30 -5.73 4.94 14.06
N ASN A 31 -4.63 5.30 14.70
CA ASN A 31 -3.27 4.98 14.26
C ASN A 31 -2.73 3.67 14.87
N GLY A 32 -3.62 2.70 15.11
CA GLY A 32 -3.27 1.42 15.73
C GLY A 32 -2.65 0.42 14.74
N LEU A 33 -1.74 -0.42 15.22
CA LEU A 33 -1.19 -1.55 14.46
C LEU A 33 -1.07 -2.77 15.38
N LEU A 34 -1.66 -3.91 14.98
CA LEU A 34 -1.57 -5.16 15.72
C LEU A 34 -1.07 -6.27 14.80
N MET A 35 0.12 -6.79 15.08
CA MET A 35 0.57 -8.07 14.53
C MET A 35 0.25 -9.20 15.50
N LEU A 36 -0.60 -10.14 15.08
CA LEU A 36 -0.96 -11.36 15.81
C LEU A 36 -0.28 -12.57 15.17
N ILE A 37 0.38 -13.38 15.98
CA ILE A 37 1.05 -14.61 15.56
C ILE A 37 0.41 -15.78 16.29
N ALA A 38 -0.13 -16.73 15.53
CA ALA A 38 -0.67 -17.98 16.03
C ALA A 38 0.34 -19.10 15.77
N LYS A 39 1.00 -19.57 16.83
CA LYS A 39 2.17 -20.45 16.71
C LYS A 39 1.80 -21.83 16.18
N ASP A 40 0.76 -22.45 16.71
CA ASP A 40 0.35 -23.82 16.33
C ASP A 40 -0.16 -23.86 14.90
N GLU A 41 -0.94 -22.87 14.48
CA GLU A 41 -1.43 -22.74 13.10
C GLU A 41 -0.37 -22.19 12.14
N LYS A 42 0.80 -21.78 12.66
CA LYS A 42 1.89 -21.10 11.93
C LYS A 42 1.42 -19.91 11.09
N LYS A 43 0.41 -19.19 11.57
CA LYS A 43 -0.22 -18.06 10.89
C LYS A 43 0.20 -16.71 11.48
N VAL A 44 0.17 -15.69 10.65
CA VAL A 44 0.32 -14.29 11.09
C VAL A 44 -0.77 -13.43 10.47
N TRP A 45 -1.27 -12.48 11.24
CA TRP A 45 -2.22 -11.47 10.78
C TRP A 45 -1.80 -10.11 11.30
N VAL A 46 -1.97 -9.09 10.48
CA VAL A 46 -1.76 -7.70 10.87
C VAL A 46 -3.05 -6.93 10.65
N GLU A 47 -3.56 -6.35 11.74
CA GLU A 47 -4.67 -5.39 11.72
C GLU A 47 -4.08 -3.97 11.71
N VAL A 48 -4.57 -3.13 10.79
CA VAL A 48 -4.15 -1.74 10.64
C VAL A 48 -5.33 -0.82 10.91
N GLY A 49 -5.16 0.16 11.79
CA GLY A 49 -6.14 1.21 12.00
C GLY A 49 -6.18 2.17 10.80
N GLN A 50 -7.33 2.81 10.57
CA GLN A 50 -7.57 3.66 9.40
C GLN A 50 -6.57 4.82 9.27
N GLY A 51 -6.08 5.33 10.41
CA GLY A 51 -5.08 6.39 10.44
C GLY A 51 -3.75 6.01 9.81
N LEU A 52 -3.45 4.72 9.71
CA LEU A 52 -2.21 4.22 9.12
C LEU A 52 -2.38 3.71 7.69
N GLU A 53 -3.58 3.62 7.12
CA GLU A 53 -3.79 3.01 5.79
C GLU A 53 -3.06 3.75 4.64
N GLY A 54 -2.86 5.06 4.77
CA GLY A 54 -2.08 5.83 3.80
C GLY A 54 -0.63 5.34 3.72
N ASP A 55 -0.04 5.01 4.86
CA ASP A 55 1.34 4.57 4.97
C ASP A 55 1.46 3.04 4.83
N LEU A 56 0.54 2.30 5.43
CA LEU A 56 0.50 0.84 5.58
C LEU A 56 -0.82 0.27 5.05
N ASN A 57 -1.03 0.32 3.73
CA ASN A 57 -2.12 -0.41 3.10
C ASN A 57 -1.88 -1.93 3.09
N ASP A 58 -2.93 -2.71 2.85
CA ASP A 58 -2.93 -4.18 2.84
C ASP A 58 -1.82 -4.78 1.95
N GLY A 59 -1.57 -4.15 0.80
CA GLY A 59 -0.54 -4.59 -0.14
C GLY A 59 0.87 -4.42 0.42
N LYS A 60 1.16 -3.29 1.06
CA LYS A 60 2.45 -3.04 1.72
C LYS A 60 2.64 -3.95 2.93
N VAL A 61 1.62 -4.06 3.78
CA VAL A 61 1.65 -4.94 4.95
C VAL A 61 1.89 -6.38 4.53
N GLY A 62 1.15 -6.83 3.51
CA GLY A 62 1.34 -8.15 2.95
C GLY A 62 2.78 -8.38 2.47
N ARG A 63 3.32 -7.44 1.69
CA ARG A 63 4.70 -7.53 1.21
C ARG A 63 5.71 -7.62 2.35
N ILE A 64 5.56 -6.80 3.39
CA ILE A 64 6.42 -6.86 4.58
C ILE A 64 6.34 -8.24 5.23
N LEU A 65 5.15 -8.85 5.34
CA LEU A 65 5.05 -10.22 5.87
C LEU A 65 5.74 -11.25 4.97
N ASP A 66 5.62 -11.12 3.65
CA ASP A 66 6.27 -12.03 2.70
C ASP A 66 7.80 -11.93 2.73
N ASP A 67 8.33 -10.71 2.86
CA ASP A 67 9.76 -10.44 2.76
C ASP A 67 10.47 -10.60 4.13
N ASP A 68 9.84 -10.14 5.22
CA ASP A 68 10.47 -9.99 6.53
C ASP A 68 9.96 -10.96 7.60
N PHE A 69 8.79 -11.58 7.42
CA PHE A 69 8.23 -12.50 8.41
C PHE A 69 8.32 -13.97 7.98
N VAL A 70 7.70 -14.30 6.83
CA VAL A 70 7.53 -15.67 6.33
C VAL A 70 8.86 -16.42 6.18
N PRO A 71 9.95 -15.84 5.64
CA PRO A 71 11.20 -16.58 5.41
C PRO A 71 11.89 -17.03 6.70
N TYR A 72 11.75 -16.25 7.77
CA TYR A 72 12.35 -16.54 9.08
C TYR A 72 11.45 -17.48 9.88
N ARG A 73 10.14 -17.25 9.89
CA ARG A 73 9.17 -18.21 10.44
C ARG A 73 9.31 -19.59 9.82
N ALA A 74 9.56 -19.69 8.51
CA ALA A 74 9.73 -20.97 7.82
C ALA A 74 10.94 -21.78 8.35
N LYS A 75 11.89 -21.13 9.03
CA LYS A 75 13.04 -21.74 9.70
C LYS A 75 12.83 -21.92 11.21
N ASP A 76 11.59 -21.74 11.67
CA ASP A 76 11.19 -21.64 13.08
C ASP A 76 11.93 -20.54 13.87
N ASP A 77 12.49 -19.54 13.18
CA ASP A 77 13.13 -18.36 13.75
C ASP A 77 12.13 -17.20 13.88
N TYR A 78 11.26 -17.31 14.89
CA TYR A 78 10.21 -16.31 15.16
C TYR A 78 10.76 -15.01 15.73
N ASP A 79 11.89 -15.06 16.45
CA ASP A 79 12.50 -13.88 17.05
C ASP A 79 13.02 -12.94 15.96
N THR A 80 13.74 -13.47 14.98
CA THR A 80 14.20 -12.68 13.83
C THR A 80 13.03 -12.23 12.97
N ALA A 81 12.02 -13.09 12.76
CA ALA A 81 10.83 -12.73 11.99
C ALA A 81 10.13 -11.49 12.56
N VAL A 82 9.88 -11.48 13.86
CA VAL A 82 9.24 -10.35 14.56
C VAL A 82 10.12 -9.11 14.50
N LEU A 83 11.42 -9.25 14.76
CA LEU A 83 12.36 -8.12 14.76
C LEU A 83 12.42 -7.44 13.39
N LYS A 84 12.61 -8.20 12.31
CA LYS A 84 12.70 -7.69 10.94
C LYS A 84 11.38 -7.04 10.51
N THR A 85 10.27 -7.71 10.76
CA THR A 85 8.94 -7.20 10.40
C THR A 85 8.61 -5.89 11.15
N THR A 86 8.93 -5.81 12.43
CA THR A 86 8.72 -4.59 13.23
C THR A 86 9.61 -3.45 12.76
N ALA A 87 10.87 -3.75 12.42
CA ALA A 87 11.79 -2.78 11.82
C ALA A 87 11.26 -2.26 10.48
N ALA A 88 10.70 -3.14 9.64
CA ALA A 88 10.09 -2.77 8.37
C ALA A 88 8.89 -1.83 8.54
N PHE A 89 7.95 -2.16 9.43
CA PHE A 89 6.84 -1.27 9.75
C PHE A 89 7.29 0.09 10.28
N THR A 90 8.26 0.10 11.21
CA THR A 90 8.82 1.34 11.76
C THR A 90 9.47 2.18 10.67
N GLY A 91 10.17 1.55 9.74
CA GLY A 91 10.79 2.24 8.62
C GLY A 91 9.76 2.94 7.73
N VAL A 92 8.69 2.23 7.37
CA VAL A 92 7.61 2.83 6.57
C VAL A 92 6.97 4.03 7.30
N LEU A 93 6.66 3.88 8.59
CA LEU A 93 6.00 4.94 9.38
C LEU A 93 6.90 6.14 9.69
N THR A 94 8.22 5.95 9.74
CA THR A 94 9.18 7.05 9.99
C THR A 94 9.73 7.67 8.70
N GLY A 95 9.32 7.15 7.53
CA GLY A 95 9.89 7.53 6.24
C GLY A 95 11.34 7.10 6.05
N GLN A 96 11.88 6.28 6.96
CA GLN A 96 13.20 5.68 6.85
C GLN A 96 13.00 4.34 6.15
N THR A 97 13.23 4.24 4.84
CA THR A 97 13.18 2.95 4.15
C THR A 97 13.97 1.91 4.96
N PRO A 98 13.35 0.81 5.40
CA PRO A 98 14.04 -0.17 6.21
C PRO A 98 15.21 -0.69 5.39
N VAL A 99 16.39 -0.51 5.96
CA VAL A 99 17.64 -1.01 5.39
C VAL A 99 17.56 -2.53 5.47
N SER A 100 17.08 -3.15 4.40
CA SER A 100 17.34 -4.55 4.10
C SER A 100 18.81 -4.68 3.71
N ASP A 101 19.71 -4.46 4.66
CA ASP A 101 21.09 -4.97 4.58
C ASP A 101 21.11 -6.32 5.29
N PRO A 102 21.25 -7.43 4.54
CA PRO A 102 21.72 -8.67 5.10
C PRO A 102 23.25 -8.68 5.07
N SER A 103 23.94 -7.68 5.63
CA SER A 103 25.41 -7.67 5.81
C SER A 103 25.86 -6.47 6.63
N THR A 104 26.02 -6.62 7.95
CA THR A 104 26.96 -5.79 8.70
C THR A 104 27.86 -6.70 9.51
N ASP A 105 28.72 -7.42 8.80
CA ASP A 105 29.99 -7.86 9.34
C ASP A 105 31.11 -7.12 8.61
N THR A 106 31.97 -6.52 9.42
CA THR A 106 33.10 -5.69 9.02
C THR A 106 34.19 -6.56 8.37
N ALA A 107 34.54 -6.31 7.10
CA ALA A 107 35.90 -6.58 6.61
C ALA A 107 36.23 -5.80 5.32
N LYS A 108 37.34 -5.07 5.40
CA LYS A 108 38.08 -4.40 4.32
C LYS A 108 38.28 -5.26 3.05
N GLN A 109 38.24 -4.60 1.88
CA GLN A 109 39.20 -4.60 0.75
C GLN A 109 38.48 -4.01 -0.49
N THR A 110 38.75 -2.82 -1.04
CA THR A 110 39.95 -2.25 -1.70
C THR A 110 40.41 -2.99 -2.97
N ASN A 111 40.14 -2.36 -4.14
CA ASN A 111 40.74 -2.48 -5.49
C ASN A 111 40.51 -3.81 -6.25
N GLN A 112 40.38 -3.93 -7.59
CA GLN A 112 40.41 -3.09 -8.80
C GLN A 112 39.81 -3.97 -9.93
N GLU A 113 38.91 -3.49 -10.79
CA GLU A 113 39.14 -3.06 -12.20
C GLU A 113 39.26 -4.16 -13.29
N SER A 114 38.59 -3.88 -14.42
CA SER A 114 38.64 -4.48 -15.78
C SER A 114 37.69 -5.65 -16.15
N ASN A 115 36.61 -5.36 -16.88
CA ASN A 115 36.63 -5.24 -18.36
C ASN A 115 35.25 -4.88 -18.92
N GLU A 116 35.26 -3.97 -19.87
CA GLU A 116 34.10 -3.39 -20.54
C GLU A 116 33.43 -4.32 -21.56
N THR A 117 32.17 -4.04 -21.93
CA THR A 117 31.79 -3.69 -23.31
C THR A 117 30.36 -3.13 -23.36
N SER A 118 30.28 -1.79 -23.49
CA SER A 118 29.50 -1.05 -24.51
C SER A 118 27.96 -1.18 -24.55
N LYS A 119 27.22 -0.09 -24.25
CA LYS A 119 26.84 0.96 -25.23
C LYS A 119 25.82 1.97 -24.65
N ASN A 120 26.10 3.24 -24.93
CA ASN A 120 25.22 4.42 -24.92
C ASN A 120 24.90 5.08 -23.58
N ALA A 121 25.78 6.01 -23.22
CA ALA A 121 25.39 7.27 -22.61
C ALA A 121 24.47 8.04 -23.57
N GLY A 122 23.16 7.93 -23.35
CA GLY A 122 22.16 8.82 -23.93
C GLY A 122 21.46 9.54 -22.79
N SER A 123 21.90 10.77 -22.50
CA SER A 123 21.19 11.70 -21.62
C SER A 123 19.71 11.78 -22.05
N PRO A 124 18.71 11.59 -21.15
CA PRO A 124 17.29 11.63 -21.50
C PRO A 124 16.81 13.10 -21.60
N LEU A 125 17.45 13.88 -22.46
CA LEU A 125 17.10 15.27 -22.72
C LEU A 125 15.92 15.46 -23.71
N PRO A 126 15.55 14.53 -24.62
CA PRO A 126 14.41 14.79 -25.52
C PRO A 126 13.04 14.51 -24.90
N GLY A 127 12.95 13.74 -23.80
CA GLY A 127 11.66 13.41 -23.16
C GLY A 127 11.06 14.55 -22.33
N LEU A 128 11.91 15.34 -21.66
CA LEU A 128 11.49 16.49 -20.85
C LEU A 128 11.03 17.68 -21.69
N ILE A 129 11.65 17.89 -22.86
CA ILE A 129 11.27 18.96 -23.79
C ILE A 129 9.88 18.68 -24.39
N LEU A 130 9.59 17.42 -24.72
CA LEU A 130 8.30 17.02 -25.29
C LEU A 130 7.15 17.16 -24.26
N LEU A 131 7.40 16.82 -22.99
CA LEU A 131 6.44 17.02 -21.90
C LEU A 131 6.19 18.51 -21.62
N GLY A 132 7.23 19.34 -21.65
CA GLY A 132 7.12 20.79 -21.47
C GLY A 132 6.29 21.47 -22.57
N VAL A 133 6.45 21.05 -23.83
CA VAL A 133 5.66 21.58 -24.96
C VAL A 133 4.19 21.18 -24.86
N ILE A 134 3.90 19.94 -24.45
CA ILE A 134 2.51 19.48 -24.23
C ILE A 134 1.83 20.30 -23.13
N ILE A 135 2.52 20.53 -22.01
CA ILE A 135 1.99 21.33 -20.90
C ILE A 135 1.79 22.79 -21.34
N ALA A 136 2.74 23.38 -22.07
CA ALA A 136 2.62 24.76 -22.56
C ALA A 136 1.46 24.94 -23.56
N VAL A 137 1.21 23.95 -24.42
CA VAL A 137 0.08 23.97 -25.36
C VAL A 137 -1.25 23.85 -24.62
N ILE A 138 -1.35 22.96 -23.63
CA ILE A 138 -2.56 22.81 -22.80
C ILE A 138 -2.81 24.08 -21.99
N PHE A 139 -1.78 24.66 -21.38
CA PHE A 139 -1.90 25.87 -20.58
C PHE A 139 -2.23 27.10 -21.45
N GLY A 140 -1.65 27.20 -22.64
CA GLY A 140 -1.97 28.24 -23.62
C GLY A 140 -3.41 28.15 -24.14
N LEU A 141 -3.92 26.93 -24.37
CA LEU A 141 -5.31 26.70 -24.76
C LEU A 141 -6.32 27.05 -23.65
N VAL A 142 -5.97 26.78 -22.39
CA VAL A 142 -6.80 27.13 -21.22
C VAL A 142 -6.87 28.65 -21.02
N ILE A 143 -5.78 29.39 -21.26
CA ILE A 143 -5.73 30.86 -21.10
C ILE A 143 -6.45 31.60 -22.24
N THR A 144 -6.51 31.03 -23.45
CA THR A 144 -7.10 31.69 -24.64
C THR A 144 -8.63 31.67 -24.65
N GLY A 145 -9.29 31.19 -23.59
CA GLY A 145 -10.72 31.43 -23.35
C GLY A 145 -11.70 30.62 -24.20
N HIS A 146 -11.28 29.46 -24.73
CA HIS A 146 -12.14 28.56 -25.52
C HIS A 146 -12.23 27.18 -24.84
N GLY A 147 -12.82 27.11 -23.65
CA GLY A 147 -13.00 25.88 -22.86
C GLY A 147 -13.86 24.80 -23.55
N ASP A 148 -14.57 25.20 -24.59
CA ASP A 148 -15.41 24.41 -25.48
C ASP A 148 -14.61 23.51 -26.44
N ILE A 149 -13.37 23.89 -26.79
CA ILE A 149 -12.51 23.08 -27.69
C ILE A 149 -11.90 21.88 -26.95
N LEU A 150 -11.58 22.04 -25.66
CA LEU A 150 -11.09 20.93 -24.82
C LEU A 150 -12.17 19.85 -24.64
N LEU A 151 -13.44 20.24 -24.52
CA LEU A 151 -14.57 19.30 -24.49
C LEU A 151 -14.76 18.58 -25.83
N TRP A 152 -14.58 19.26 -26.96
CA TRP A 152 -14.61 18.62 -28.29
C TRP A 152 -13.46 17.63 -28.51
N ILE A 153 -12.26 17.95 -28.05
CA ILE A 153 -11.08 17.06 -28.14
C ILE A 153 -11.23 15.87 -27.17
N LEU A 154 -11.74 16.10 -25.96
CA LEU A 154 -12.05 15.03 -25.01
C LEU A 154 -13.15 14.11 -25.59
N MET A 155 -14.15 14.67 -26.26
CA MET A 155 -15.22 13.90 -26.91
C MET A 155 -14.70 13.06 -28.10
N LEU A 156 -13.65 13.49 -28.82
CA LEU A 156 -12.98 12.68 -29.85
C LEU A 156 -12.28 11.44 -29.28
N PHE A 157 -11.79 11.50 -28.03
CA PHE A 157 -11.23 10.32 -27.35
C PHE A 157 -12.30 9.33 -26.86
N PHE A 158 -13.51 9.81 -26.52
CA PHE A 158 -14.63 8.96 -26.10
C PHE A 158 -15.43 8.38 -27.29
N ASN A 159 -15.37 8.99 -28.48
CA ASN A 159 -16.18 8.57 -29.63
C ASN A 159 -15.67 7.35 -30.41
N ASN A 160 -14.56 6.71 -30.02
CA ASN A 160 -14.01 5.56 -30.74
C ASN A 160 -14.42 4.19 -30.16
N ARG A 161 -15.42 4.14 -29.27
CA ARG A 161 -16.04 2.90 -28.80
C ARG A 161 -17.55 2.98 -28.98
N GLY A 162 -17.98 2.61 -30.17
CA GLY A 162 -19.38 2.72 -30.60
C GLY A 162 -20.37 1.94 -29.75
N GLY A 163 -21.63 2.39 -29.80
CA GLY A 163 -22.80 1.55 -29.51
C GLY A 163 -23.87 2.16 -28.61
N GLY A 164 -24.77 2.97 -29.20
CA GLY A 164 -26.24 2.84 -29.08
C GLY A 164 -26.99 3.01 -27.74
N GLY A 165 -28.08 3.80 -27.80
CA GLY A 165 -29.28 3.66 -26.96
C GLY A 165 -29.36 4.63 -25.76
N SER A 166 -30.18 5.68 -25.80
CA SER A 166 -31.64 5.71 -25.58
C SER A 166 -32.08 5.51 -24.11
N GLY A 167 -32.52 6.61 -23.47
CA GLY A 167 -33.80 6.66 -22.75
C GLY A 167 -33.83 6.41 -21.23
N GLY A 168 -34.09 7.49 -20.46
CA GLY A 168 -35.27 7.60 -19.59
C GLY A 168 -35.30 7.01 -18.16
N PHE A 169 -35.97 7.77 -17.27
CA PHE A 169 -36.53 7.45 -15.94
C PHE A 169 -35.54 7.33 -14.78
N GLY A 170 -35.83 7.72 -13.53
CA GLY A 170 -37.07 8.07 -12.83
C GLY A 170 -36.76 7.96 -11.32
N GLY A 171 -37.40 8.77 -10.47
CA GLY A 171 -37.00 8.97 -9.08
C GLY A 171 -37.30 7.83 -8.10
N GLY A 172 -36.92 8.03 -6.84
CA GLY A 172 -37.28 7.16 -5.73
C GLY A 172 -36.67 7.63 -4.39
N SER A 173 -37.54 8.00 -3.46
CA SER A 173 -37.25 8.37 -2.07
C SER A 173 -37.35 7.12 -1.17
N SER A 174 -36.46 6.97 -0.20
CA SER A 174 -36.62 6.28 1.10
C SER A 174 -35.27 6.39 1.84
N GLY A 175 -35.16 6.69 3.14
CA GLY A 175 -36.04 6.38 4.25
C GLY A 175 -35.55 5.09 4.92
N GLY A 176 -34.76 5.20 6.00
CA GLY A 176 -34.34 4.02 6.79
C GLY A 176 -33.18 4.32 7.72
N GLY A 177 -33.47 4.39 9.03
CA GLY A 177 -32.49 4.66 10.07
C GLY A 177 -31.69 3.43 10.53
N GLY A 178 -30.55 3.74 11.13
CA GLY A 178 -30.02 3.17 12.36
C GLY A 178 -29.57 1.71 12.36
N PHE A 179 -28.25 1.50 12.31
CA PHE A 179 -27.51 0.66 13.25
C PHE A 179 -26.08 1.22 13.37
N GLY A 180 -25.79 1.89 14.49
CA GLY A 180 -24.44 2.29 14.87
C GLY A 180 -23.70 1.08 15.44
N GLY A 181 -23.04 0.32 14.57
CA GLY A 181 -21.91 -0.53 14.92
C GLY A 181 -20.67 0.13 14.35
N GLY A 182 -19.72 0.51 15.20
CA GLY A 182 -18.42 0.98 14.74
C GLY A 182 -17.73 -0.15 13.97
N SER A 183 -17.88 -0.13 12.65
CA SER A 183 -17.12 -0.98 11.76
C SER A 183 -15.68 -0.49 11.80
N SER A 184 -14.79 -1.28 12.40
CA SER A 184 -13.37 -1.23 12.04
C SER A 184 -13.32 -1.45 10.53
N SER A 185 -13.16 -0.35 9.80
CA SER A 185 -13.01 -0.33 8.35
C SER A 185 -11.54 -0.18 7.99
N GLY A 186 -10.67 -0.54 8.94
CA GLY A 186 -9.24 -0.65 8.78
C GLY A 186 -8.86 -1.91 8.00
N GLY A 187 -7.88 -1.75 7.12
CA GLY A 187 -7.28 -2.82 6.33
C GLY A 187 -6.43 -3.79 7.16
N GLY A 188 -6.09 -4.92 6.54
CA GLY A 188 -5.29 -5.95 7.17
C GLY A 188 -4.75 -6.98 6.19
N ALA A 189 -3.69 -7.67 6.58
CA ALA A 189 -3.12 -8.74 5.77
C ALA A 189 -2.51 -9.84 6.65
N GLY A 190 -2.57 -11.09 6.17
CA GLY A 190 -2.00 -12.23 6.87
C GLY A 190 -1.50 -13.34 5.97
N ARG A 191 -0.82 -14.32 6.57
CA ARG A 191 -0.13 -15.45 5.93
C ARG A 191 -0.36 -16.74 6.69
#